data_AF-Q8BPC9-F1
#
_entry.id   AF-Q8BPC9-F1
#
_cell.length_a   1.000
_cell.length_b   1.000
_cell.length_c   1.000
_cell.angle_alpha   90.00
_cell.angle_beta   90.00
_cell.angle_gamma   90.00
#
_symmetry.space_group_name_H-M   'P 1'
#
loop_
_entity.id
_entity.type
_entity.pdbx_description
1 polymer ?
#
loop_
_entity_poly.entity_id
_entity_poly.type
_entity_poly.pdbx_seq_one_letter_code
_entity_poly.pdbx_strand_id
1 'polypeptide(L)'
;FVPFAAVAAANCINIPLMRQRELKVGIPVTDENGTRLGESTNAAKQAITQVVISRILMAAPGMAIPPFIMNTLEKKAFLKRFPWMSAPIQVTLVGFCLVFATPLCCALFPQKSSMSVTSLEDELQASIQRTHPEIRRVYFNKGL
;
A
#
# COMPACT_ATOMS: atom_id res chain seq x y z
N PHE A 1 16.03 8.74 -12.32
CA PHE A 1 16.05 7.80 -11.18
C PHE A 1 15.80 8.46 -9.82
N VAL A 2 16.29 9.69 -9.59
CA VAL A 2 15.99 10.50 -8.38
C VAL A 2 14.50 10.56 -7.97
N PRO A 3 13.51 10.72 -8.88
CA PRO A 3 12.10 10.87 -8.46
C PRO A 3 11.51 9.61 -7.81
N PHE A 4 11.88 8.41 -8.26
CA PHE A 4 11.35 7.17 -7.69
C PHE A 4 11.86 6.94 -6.26
N ALA A 5 13.16 7.15 -6.03
CA ALA A 5 13.76 7.02 -4.71
C ALA A 5 13.17 8.04 -3.72
N ALA A 6 12.95 9.28 -4.16
CA ALA A 6 12.33 10.32 -3.33
C ALA A 6 10.87 9.98 -2.96
N VAL A 7 10.06 9.53 -3.92
CA VAL A 7 8.67 9.12 -3.66
C VAL A 7 8.60 7.88 -2.77
N ALA A 8 9.51 6.93 -2.95
CA ALA A 8 9.61 5.76 -2.08
C ALA A 8 9.96 6.16 -0.64
N ALA A 9 11.00 6.98 -0.45
CA ALA A 9 11.38 7.48 0.87
C ALA A 9 10.24 8.28 1.54
N ALA A 10 9.56 9.15 0.78
CA ALA A 10 8.42 9.92 1.27
C ALA A 10 7.27 9.01 1.74
N ASN A 11 6.90 7.98 0.97
CA ASN A 11 5.85 7.03 1.37
C ASN A 11 6.28 6.17 2.57
N CYS A 12 7.56 5.78 2.65
CA CYS A 12 8.12 5.04 3.78
C CYS A 12 8.11 5.83 5.09
N ILE A 13 8.18 7.17 5.05
CA ILE A 13 8.15 8.02 6.25
C ILE A 13 6.73 8.48 6.57
N ASN A 14 5.99 8.93 5.56
CA ASN A 14 4.69 9.58 5.76
C ASN A 14 3.64 8.61 6.31
N ILE A 15 3.57 7.38 5.80
CA ILE A 15 2.51 6.43 6.21
C ILE A 15 2.73 5.95 7.67
N PRO A 16 3.93 5.50 8.09
CA PRO A 16 4.15 5.13 9.47
C PRO A 16 3.96 6.30 10.44
N LEU A 17 4.32 7.53 10.02
CA LEU A 17 4.13 8.72 10.84
C LEU A 17 2.64 9.04 11.04
N MET A 18 1.84 9.00 9.97
CA MET A 18 0.38 9.19 10.07
C MET A 18 -0.28 8.08 10.91
N ARG A 19 0.20 6.84 10.81
CA ARG A 19 -0.34 5.68 11.52
C ARG A 19 0.45 5.29 12.78
N GLN A 20 1.19 6.24 13.36
CA GLN A 20 2.05 5.97 14.53
C GLN A 20 1.27 5.43 15.74
N ARG A 21 -0.01 5.79 15.87
CA ARG A 21 -0.86 5.33 16.96
C ARG A 21 -1.11 3.83 16.84
N GLU A 22 -1.33 3.33 15.63
CA GLU A 22 -1.52 1.90 15.37
C GLU A 22 -0.25 1.10 15.64
N LEU A 23 0.93 1.68 15.39
CA LEU A 23 2.21 1.05 15.73
C LEU A 23 2.47 0.99 17.24
N LYS A 24 1.91 1.93 18.02
CA LYS A 24 2.06 1.99 19.48
C LYS A 24 1.00 1.19 20.23
N VAL A 25 -0.25 1.26 19.79
CA VAL A 25 -1.43 0.69 20.47
C VAL A 25 -1.87 -0.63 19.86
N GLY A 26 -1.54 -0.87 18.58
CA GLY A 26 -2.01 -2.01 17.81
C GLY A 26 -3.23 -1.69 16.96
N ILE A 27 -3.62 -2.67 16.15
CA ILE A 27 -4.89 -2.69 15.41
C ILE A 27 -5.74 -3.87 15.86
N PRO A 28 -7.08 -3.76 15.76
CA PRO A 28 -7.97 -4.81 16.17
C PRO A 28 -7.79 -6.05 15.29
N VAL A 29 -7.52 -7.18 15.94
CA VAL A 29 -7.56 -8.51 15.33
C VAL A 29 -8.87 -9.19 15.67
N THR A 30 -9.43 -9.89 14.69
CA THR A 30 -10.74 -10.54 14.73
C THR A 30 -10.63 -12.00 14.32
N ASP A 31 -11.54 -12.84 14.79
CA ASP A 31 -11.69 -14.21 14.30
C ASP A 31 -12.48 -14.25 12.96
N GLU A 32 -12.62 -15.44 12.35
CA GLU A 32 -13.47 -15.68 11.18
C GLU A 32 -14.91 -15.23 11.39
N ASN A 33 -15.40 -15.38 12.62
CA ASN A 33 -16.75 -15.00 13.03
C ASN A 33 -16.92 -13.49 13.28
N GLY A 34 -15.86 -12.68 13.12
CA GLY A 34 -15.88 -11.24 13.37
C GLY A 34 -15.76 -10.84 14.85
N THR A 35 -15.57 -11.81 15.74
CA THR A 35 -15.30 -11.56 17.17
C THR A 35 -13.94 -10.91 17.34
N ARG A 36 -13.87 -9.78 18.06
CA ARG A 36 -12.62 -9.08 18.34
C ARG A 36 -11.82 -9.85 19.39
N LEU A 37 -10.62 -10.26 19.04
CA LEU A 37 -9.71 -11.05 19.89
C LEU A 37 -8.75 -10.17 20.69
N GLY A 38 -8.49 -8.95 20.22
CA GLY A 38 -7.63 -7.97 20.90
C GLY A 38 -6.98 -7.00 19.93
N GLU A 39 -5.98 -6.27 20.41
CA GLU A 39 -5.16 -5.36 19.60
C GLU A 39 -3.78 -5.96 19.38
N SER A 40 -3.27 -5.89 18.15
CA SER A 40 -1.92 -6.36 17.80
C SER A 40 -1.11 -5.29 17.09
N THR A 41 0.08 -5.02 17.62
CA THR A 41 1.08 -4.12 17.02
C THR A 41 1.82 -4.80 15.87
N ASN A 42 2.01 -6.12 15.92
CA ASN A 42 2.59 -6.89 14.80
C ASN A 42 1.68 -6.87 13.58
N ALA A 43 0.37 -7.01 13.78
CA ALA A 43 -0.62 -6.83 12.71
C ALA A 43 -0.54 -5.41 12.11
N ALA A 44 -0.39 -4.38 12.95
CA ALA A 44 -0.25 -2.99 12.52
C ALA A 44 1.00 -2.78 11.67
N LYS A 45 2.14 -3.32 12.08
CA LYS A 45 3.41 -3.25 11.32
C LYS A 45 3.25 -3.88 9.94
N GLN A 46 2.74 -5.11 9.86
CA GLN A 46 2.53 -5.79 8.57
C GLN A 46 1.56 -5.02 7.66
N ALA A 47 0.45 -4.53 8.23
CA ALA A 47 -0.51 -3.71 7.50
C ALA A 47 0.15 -2.46 6.90
N ILE A 48 0.88 -1.70 7.72
CA ILE A 48 1.54 -0.45 7.30
C ILE A 48 2.61 -0.73 6.25
N THR A 49 3.46 -1.75 6.43
CA THR A 49 4.47 -2.13 5.43
C THR A 49 3.83 -2.47 4.09
N GLN A 50 2.75 -3.24 4.09
CA GLN A 50 2.04 -3.60 2.86
C GLN A 50 1.40 -2.39 2.18
N VAL A 51 0.85 -1.45 2.97
CA VAL A 51 0.30 -0.18 2.45
C VAL A 51 1.41 0.69 1.84
N VAL A 52 2.58 0.80 2.48
CA VAL A 52 3.74 1.51 1.93
C VAL A 52 4.15 0.92 0.58
N ILE A 53 4.32 -0.40 0.50
CA ILE A 53 4.69 -1.08 -0.75
C ILE A 53 3.65 -0.85 -1.84
N SER A 54 2.36 -0.96 -1.51
CA SER A 54 1.27 -0.71 -2.45
C SER A 54 1.32 0.72 -3.02
N ARG A 55 1.54 1.73 -2.17
CA ARG A 55 1.66 3.13 -2.62
C ARG A 55 2.86 3.38 -3.52
N ILE A 56 4.00 2.76 -3.23
CA ILE A 56 5.19 2.84 -4.07
C ILE A 56 4.92 2.22 -5.45
N LEU A 57 4.28 1.05 -5.47
CA LEU A 57 3.87 0.36 -6.69
C LEU A 57 2.87 1.17 -7.50
N MET A 58 1.89 1.82 -6.87
CA MET A 58 0.92 2.69 -7.56
C MET A 58 1.60 3.90 -8.22
N ALA A 59 2.62 4.47 -7.58
CA ALA A 59 3.33 5.63 -8.11
C ALA A 59 4.37 5.27 -9.19
N ALA A 60 4.83 4.02 -9.26
CA ALA A 60 5.86 3.59 -10.19
C ALA A 60 5.47 3.73 -11.68
N PRO A 61 4.27 3.30 -12.14
CA PRO A 61 3.84 3.46 -13.53
C PRO A 61 3.78 4.93 -13.96
N GLY A 62 3.21 5.79 -13.10
CA GLY A 62 3.10 7.22 -13.35
C GLY A 62 4.44 7.95 -13.45
N MET A 63 5.51 7.38 -12.90
CA MET A 63 6.86 7.95 -13.00
C MET A 63 7.71 7.33 -14.12
N ALA A 64 7.41 6.11 -14.57
CA ALA A 64 8.19 5.41 -15.59
C ALA A 64 7.61 5.58 -17.01
N ILE A 65 6.28 5.57 -17.13
CA ILE A 65 5.59 5.55 -18.43
C ILE A 65 5.65 6.91 -19.13
N PRO A 66 5.41 8.06 -18.46
CA PRO A 66 5.51 9.36 -19.09
C PRO A 66 6.88 9.71 -19.69
N PRO A 67 8.03 9.53 -19.00
CA PRO A 67 9.32 9.82 -19.60
C PRO A 67 9.67 8.86 -20.75
N PHE A 68 9.22 7.60 -20.70
CA PHE A 68 9.42 6.66 -21.82
C PHE A 68 8.62 7.07 -23.06
N ILE A 69 7.36 7.47 -22.88
CA ILE A 69 6.50 7.95 -23.97
C ILE A 69 6.97 9.31 -24.49
N MET A 70 7.35 10.25 -23.60
CA MET A 70 7.95 11.54 -23.99
C MET A 70 9.22 11.34 -24.81
N ASN A 71 10.16 10.49 -24.37
CA ASN A 71 11.40 10.24 -25.11
C ASN A 71 11.13 9.63 -26.50
N THR A 72 10.06 8.83 -26.63
CA THR A 72 9.63 8.27 -27.93
C THR A 72 8.96 9.34 -28.82
N LEU A 73 8.14 10.21 -28.22
CA LEU A 73 7.46 11.33 -28.88
C LEU A 73 8.37 12.51 -29.21
N GLU A 74 9.49 12.69 -28.52
CA GLU A 74 10.52 13.69 -28.79
C GLU A 74 11.44 13.23 -29.93
N LYS A 75 11.72 11.92 -30.01
CA LYS A 75 12.44 11.31 -31.14
C LYS A 75 11.63 11.33 -32.44
N LYS A 76 10.30 11.24 -32.36
CA LYS A 76 9.41 11.59 -33.48
C LYS A 76 9.27 13.11 -33.54
N ALA A 77 9.33 13.73 -34.72
CA ALA A 77 9.24 15.20 -34.88
C ALA A 77 7.90 15.85 -34.44
N PHE A 78 7.04 15.12 -33.73
CA PHE A 78 5.70 15.52 -33.33
C PHE A 78 5.72 16.56 -32.21
N LEU A 79 6.54 16.37 -31.17
CA LEU A 79 6.66 17.34 -30.06
C LEU A 79 7.42 18.62 -30.44
N LYS A 80 8.32 18.55 -31.43
CA LYS A 80 9.01 19.74 -31.97
C LYS A 80 8.07 20.68 -32.72
N ARG A 81 6.90 20.19 -33.15
CA ARG A 81 5.88 20.95 -33.90
C ARG A 81 4.78 21.55 -33.03
N PHE A 82 4.48 20.97 -31.87
CA PHE A 82 3.46 21.48 -30.93
C PHE A 82 3.92 21.36 -29.45
N PRO A 83 4.80 22.26 -28.97
CA PRO A 83 5.34 22.20 -27.61
C PRO A 83 4.28 22.42 -26.51
N TRP A 84 3.16 23.09 -26.81
CA TRP A 84 2.06 23.31 -25.84
C TRP A 84 1.25 22.04 -25.51
N MET A 85 1.34 21.00 -26.35
CA MET A 85 0.64 19.72 -26.12
C MET A 85 1.36 18.78 -25.14
N SER A 86 2.60 19.09 -24.76
CA SER A 86 3.41 18.28 -23.83
C SER A 86 2.73 18.11 -22.46
N ALA A 87 2.22 19.19 -21.88
CA ALA A 87 1.53 19.21 -20.59
C ALA A 87 0.21 18.40 -20.59
N PRO A 88 -0.75 18.59 -21.51
CA PRO A 88 -1.99 17.81 -21.52
C PRO A 88 -1.76 16.33 -21.82
N ILE A 89 -0.77 15.98 -22.66
CA ILE A 89 -0.40 14.57 -22.91
C ILE A 89 0.13 13.92 -21.63
N GLN A 90 1.00 14.62 -20.90
CA GLN A 90 1.55 14.11 -19.64
C GLN A 90 0.46 13.90 -18.58
N VAL A 91 -0.43 14.89 -18.40
CA VAL A 91 -1.55 14.80 -17.43
C VAL A 91 -2.52 13.68 -17.82
N THR A 92 -2.87 13.56 -19.10
CA THR A 92 -3.78 12.52 -19.58
C THR A 92 -3.19 11.13 -19.38
N LEU A 93 -1.90 10.95 -19.71
CA LEU A 93 -1.21 9.67 -19.58
C LEU A 93 -1.05 9.26 -18.12
N VAL A 94 -0.65 10.18 -17.24
CA VAL A 94 -0.57 9.93 -15.80
C VAL A 94 -1.96 9.62 -15.23
N GLY A 95 -2.97 10.42 -15.60
CA GLY A 95 -4.35 10.22 -15.17
C GLY A 95 -4.90 8.85 -15.58
N PHE A 96 -4.71 8.46 -16.84
CA PHE A 96 -5.06 7.13 -17.33
C PHE A 96 -4.35 6.04 -16.52
N CYS A 97 -3.04 6.17 -16.31
CA CYS A 97 -2.28 5.19 -15.55
C CYS A 97 -2.76 5.04 -14.10
N LEU A 98 -3.11 6.15 -13.44
CA LEU A 98 -3.62 6.13 -12.07
C LEU A 98 -5.02 5.49 -11.98
N VAL A 99 -5.88 5.72 -12.98
CA VAL A 99 -7.23 5.14 -13.04
C VAL A 99 -7.19 3.61 -13.08
N PHE A 100 -6.21 3.02 -13.76
CA PHE A 100 -6.04 1.55 -13.79
C PHE A 100 -5.18 1.01 -12.65
N ALA A 101 -4.14 1.74 -12.22
CA ALA A 101 -3.27 1.32 -11.14
C ALA A 101 -4.03 1.22 -9.81
N THR A 102 -4.94 2.14 -9.53
CA THR A 102 -5.71 2.18 -8.28
C THR A 102 -6.56 0.91 -8.05
N PRO A 103 -7.47 0.50 -8.96
CA PRO A 103 -8.25 -0.72 -8.77
C PRO A 103 -7.39 -1.98 -8.79
N LEU A 104 -6.32 -2.00 -9.60
CA LEU A 104 -5.38 -3.13 -9.63
C LEU A 104 -4.67 -3.31 -8.28
N CYS A 105 -4.24 -2.22 -7.65
CA CYS A 105 -3.60 -2.26 -6.34
C CYS A 105 -4.58 -2.61 -5.21
N CYS A 106 -5.83 -2.15 -5.29
CA CYS A 106 -6.88 -2.58 -4.36
C CYS A 106 -7.17 -4.09 -4.49
N ALA A 107 -7.10 -4.66 -5.70
CA ALA A 107 -7.28 -6.09 -5.93
C ALA A 107 -6.07 -6.92 -5.46
N LEU A 108 -4.85 -6.42 -5.70
CA LEU A 108 -3.61 -7.12 -5.39
C LEU A 108 -3.31 -7.08 -3.87
N PHE A 109 -3.76 -6.04 -3.17
CA PHE A 109 -3.60 -5.88 -1.73
C PHE A 109 -4.95 -5.73 -1.04
N PRO A 110 -5.65 -6.84 -0.72
CA PRO A 110 -6.99 -6.80 -0.14
C PRO A 110 -7.00 -6.10 1.23
N GLN A 111 -8.09 -5.37 1.50
CA GLN A 111 -8.27 -4.56 2.72
C GLN A 111 -8.30 -5.40 4.00
N LYS A 112 -8.77 -6.65 3.93
CA LYS A 112 -8.76 -7.61 5.03
C LYS A 112 -7.65 -8.65 4.81
N SER A 113 -6.89 -8.94 5.85
CA SER A 113 -5.79 -9.90 5.81
C SER A 113 -5.86 -10.88 6.94
N SER A 114 -5.38 -12.10 6.71
CA SER A 114 -5.18 -13.09 7.76
C SER A 114 -3.70 -13.18 8.16
N MET A 115 -3.42 -13.42 9.44
CA MET A 115 -2.11 -13.86 9.93
C MET A 115 -2.26 -15.03 10.89
N SER A 116 -1.19 -15.81 11.09
CA SER A 116 -1.20 -16.87 12.10
C SER A 116 -1.14 -16.29 13.51
N VAL A 117 -1.77 -16.97 14.46
CA VAL A 117 -1.70 -16.61 15.89
C VAL A 117 -0.26 -16.58 16.41
N THR A 118 0.63 -17.40 15.83
CA THR A 118 2.06 -17.45 16.17
C THR A 118 2.85 -16.20 15.75
N SER A 119 2.27 -15.33 14.91
CA SER A 119 2.89 -14.05 14.52
C SER A 119 2.43 -12.89 15.41
N LEU A 120 1.48 -13.14 16.32
CA LEU A 120 1.00 -12.17 17.30
C LEU A 120 1.96 -12.07 18.49
N GLU A 121 1.74 -11.07 19.34
CA GLU A 121 2.46 -10.89 20.60
C GLU A 121 2.23 -12.09 21.55
N ASP A 122 3.26 -12.51 22.29
CA ASP A 122 3.19 -13.67 23.20
C ASP A 122 2.04 -13.56 24.22
N GLU A 123 1.76 -12.35 24.71
CA GLU A 123 0.63 -12.08 25.62
C GLU A 123 -0.72 -12.32 24.95
N LEU A 124 -0.87 -11.87 23.69
CA LEU A 124 -2.10 -12.03 22.93
C LEU A 124 -2.29 -13.48 22.47
N GLN A 125 -1.20 -14.15 22.09
CA GLN A 125 -1.19 -15.57 21.80
C GLN A 125 -1.62 -16.39 23.02
N ALA A 126 -1.07 -16.10 24.21
CA ALA A 126 -1.46 -16.80 25.44
C ALA A 126 -2.93 -16.54 25.81
N SER A 127 -3.44 -15.33 25.57
CA SER A 127 -4.86 -14.99 25.79
C SER A 127 -5.79 -15.74 24.83
N ILE A 128 -5.44 -15.79 23.54
CA ILE A 128 -6.21 -16.51 22.52
C ILE A 128 -6.17 -18.03 22.79
N GLN A 129 -5.01 -18.60 23.14
CA GLN A 129 -4.92 -20.03 23.46
C GLN A 129 -5.73 -20.43 24.70
N ARG A 130 -5.91 -19.51 25.67
CA ARG A 130 -6.75 -19.76 26.86
C ARG A 130 -8.24 -19.64 26.57
N THR A 131 -8.63 -18.71 25.71
CA THR A 131 -10.04 -18.35 25.49
C THR A 131 -10.65 -19.09 24.29
N HIS A 132 -9.83 -19.35 23.27
CA HIS A 132 -10.21 -19.94 21.98
C HIS A 132 -9.05 -20.80 21.40
N PRO A 133 -8.73 -21.96 21.99
CA PRO A 133 -7.60 -22.82 21.57
C PRO A 133 -7.70 -23.36 20.14
N GLU A 134 -8.88 -23.35 19.53
CA GLU A 134 -9.15 -23.76 18.15
C GLU A 134 -8.70 -22.74 17.09
N ILE A 135 -8.53 -21.46 17.46
CA ILE A 135 -8.20 -20.39 16.52
C ILE A 135 -6.72 -20.46 16.14
N ARG A 136 -6.43 -20.73 14.86
CA ARG A 136 -5.06 -20.75 14.31
C ARG A 136 -4.72 -19.51 13.48
N ARG A 137 -5.73 -18.78 13.00
CA ARG A 137 -5.59 -17.60 12.15
C ARG A 137 -6.48 -16.48 12.66
N VAL A 138 -5.95 -15.26 12.63
CA VAL A 138 -6.70 -14.04 12.94
C VAL A 138 -6.73 -13.12 11.74
N TYR A 139 -7.77 -12.30 11.66
CA TYR A 139 -8.04 -11.39 10.58
C TYR A 139 -7.96 -9.94 11.07
N PHE A 140 -7.31 -9.09 10.31
CA PHE A 140 -7.19 -7.67 10.60
C PHE A 140 -7.46 -6.84 9.35
N ASN A 141 -7.99 -5.65 9.55
CA ASN A 141 -8.15 -4.66 8.49
C ASN A 141 -6.86 -3.88 8.34
N LYS A 142 -6.32 -3.86 7.12
CA LYS A 142 -5.07 -3.17 6.80
C LYS A 142 -5.21 -1.65 6.75
N GLY A 143 -6.42 -1.11 6.74
CA GLY A 143 -6.67 0.32 6.56
C GLY A 143 -6.13 0.78 5.20
N LEU A 144 -6.93 0.56 4.16
CA LEU A 144 -6.70 1.14 2.84
C LEU A 144 -7.15 2.61 2.86
#